data_AF-A0A6B2JX64-F1
#
_entry.id   AF-A0A6B2JX64-F1
#
_cell.length_a   1.000
_cell.length_b   1.000
_cell.length_c   1.000
_cell.angle_alpha   90.00
_cell.angle_beta   90.00
_cell.angle_gamma   90.00
#
_symmetry.space_group_name_H-M   'P 1'
#
loop_
_entity.id
_entity.type
_entity.pdbx_description
1 polymer ?
#
loop_
_entity_poly.entity_id
_entity_poly.type
_entity_poly.pdbx_seq_one_letter_code
_entity_poly.pdbx_strand_id
1 'polypeptide(L)'
;MQENERILHIGAHRTGTTSMQHYLQKNEQHFSTNDIRVLIPPHTRHSSSWHENLGSGRFIISEENIAGTMENCLASGKLYPNIKERIETLDRLITNQTTIFFTMRRSADWWRSVATFCVSRGLANPSRADFSNITNSDRGWADVVRDIRQAAPQARIVVREFEWKRNNPKQQLLQTAQWDELRSSTAFRDVHNKAPVIEEIIAQLIEREDFEAVRETQKTGLSFFTQDETDKLDKMYQRDLEAVANMKEVAFYSAPTSHRIPITADVEKLPQVNRPPPPRCILHIGKTGGTYLKSRIRTAAERDKHLHLCDHSETLVSTLKSHGRNRKIGFFFRDPQSRFASAFLSRMRQGRPIYNSVWSTAEAISFSFFESPNHLAESLYSKDERLRSAADFAMGNIQHLKLGMQYFLHSPAAVDYEWNSGNIIFCCETHSIDSNWSAIIDALALSQMDRAVISEDGIRHHGTEAILSENAKANLRVYLKREYDIYEKCSEVSRAMGMA
;
A
#
# COMPACT_ATOMS: atom_id res chain seq x y z
N MET A 1 -0.45 47.85 -10.60
CA MET A 1 0.88 47.28 -10.25
C MET A 1 0.82 45.81 -9.82
N GLN A 2 -0.14 44.98 -10.32
CA GLN A 2 -0.29 43.56 -9.91
C GLN A 2 -0.15 42.56 -11.07
N GLU A 3 0.15 43.02 -12.29
CA GLU A 3 -0.01 42.20 -13.51
C GLU A 3 0.92 40.98 -13.61
N ASN A 4 1.97 40.89 -12.78
CA ASN A 4 3.00 39.84 -12.85
C ASN A 4 3.34 39.21 -11.49
N GLU A 5 2.46 39.29 -10.50
CA GLU A 5 2.69 38.69 -9.18
C GLU A 5 2.61 37.15 -9.21
N ARG A 6 3.55 36.49 -8.53
CA ARG A 6 3.69 35.02 -8.58
C ARG A 6 3.82 34.44 -7.18
N ILE A 7 3.10 33.35 -6.91
CA ILE A 7 3.24 32.55 -5.70
C ILE A 7 3.82 31.19 -6.09
N LEU A 8 4.97 30.85 -5.55
CA LEU A 8 5.66 29.58 -5.78
C LEU A 8 5.69 28.78 -4.47
N HIS A 9 4.73 27.88 -4.31
CA HIS A 9 4.68 26.93 -3.19
C HIS A 9 5.47 25.67 -3.53
N ILE A 10 6.67 25.53 -2.95
CA ILE A 10 7.66 24.49 -3.33
C ILE A 10 7.78 23.35 -2.30
N GLY A 11 6.83 23.24 -1.38
CA GLY A 11 6.81 22.18 -0.36
C GLY A 11 7.11 22.68 1.05
N ALA A 12 7.79 21.91 1.91
CA ALA A 12 8.39 20.59 1.64
C ALA A 12 7.38 19.48 1.29
N HIS A 13 7.87 18.37 0.73
CA HIS A 13 7.12 17.11 0.69
C HIS A 13 6.61 16.75 2.08
N ARG A 14 5.47 16.03 2.15
CA ARG A 14 4.89 15.54 3.41
C ARG A 14 4.51 16.65 4.40
N THR A 15 4.27 17.88 3.92
CA THR A 15 3.80 19.02 4.75
C THR A 15 2.48 19.62 4.26
N GLY A 16 1.59 18.80 3.70
CA GLY A 16 0.25 19.21 3.29
C GLY A 16 0.15 19.75 1.85
N THR A 17 1.14 19.47 0.99
CA THR A 17 1.16 19.92 -0.42
C THR A 17 -0.04 19.44 -1.20
N THR A 18 -0.47 18.20 -1.02
CA THR A 18 -1.68 17.65 -1.67
C THR A 18 -2.96 18.37 -1.23
N SER A 19 -3.08 18.72 0.07
CA SER A 19 -4.22 19.52 0.54
C SER A 19 -4.21 20.93 -0.05
N MET A 20 -3.04 21.54 -0.25
CA MET A 20 -2.91 22.82 -0.95
C MET A 20 -3.33 22.69 -2.43
N GLN A 21 -2.83 21.68 -3.14
CA GLN A 21 -3.14 21.43 -4.54
C GLN A 21 -4.64 21.18 -4.75
N HIS A 22 -5.28 20.36 -3.91
CA HIS A 22 -6.73 20.15 -3.98
C HIS A 22 -7.53 21.43 -3.72
N TYR A 23 -7.11 22.26 -2.75
CA TYR A 23 -7.76 23.55 -2.52
C TYR A 23 -7.68 24.46 -3.75
N LEU A 24 -6.51 24.52 -4.40
CA LEU A 24 -6.30 25.30 -5.63
C LEU A 24 -7.15 24.76 -6.79
N GLN A 25 -7.18 23.44 -6.98
CA GLN A 25 -7.97 22.78 -8.01
C GLN A 25 -9.47 23.06 -7.84
N LYS A 26 -10.01 22.95 -6.61
CA LYS A 26 -11.42 23.24 -6.32
C LYS A 26 -11.79 24.72 -6.54
N ASN A 27 -10.81 25.63 -6.56
CA ASN A 27 -11.00 27.06 -6.80
C ASN A 27 -10.46 27.51 -8.17
N GLU A 28 -10.10 26.59 -9.07
CA GLU A 28 -9.44 26.92 -10.33
C GLU A 28 -10.27 27.85 -11.21
N GLN A 29 -11.58 27.60 -11.33
CA GLN A 29 -12.49 28.48 -12.07
C GLN A 29 -12.52 29.90 -11.49
N HIS A 30 -12.57 30.02 -10.16
CA HIS A 30 -12.55 31.32 -9.47
C HIS A 30 -11.25 32.09 -9.74
N PHE A 31 -10.10 31.41 -9.71
CA PHE A 31 -8.82 32.05 -10.04
C PHE A 31 -8.76 32.44 -11.52
N SER A 32 -9.22 31.56 -12.43
CA SER A 32 -9.20 31.81 -13.87
C SER A 32 -10.07 33.01 -14.28
N THR A 33 -11.24 33.21 -13.65
CA THR A 33 -12.10 34.38 -13.93
C THR A 33 -11.52 35.70 -13.46
N ASN A 34 -10.48 35.66 -12.62
CA ASN A 34 -9.75 36.82 -12.12
C ASN A 34 -8.31 36.87 -12.66
N ASP A 35 -8.08 36.27 -13.84
CA ASP A 35 -6.79 36.25 -14.55
C ASP A 35 -5.60 35.69 -13.74
N ILE A 36 -5.88 34.78 -12.79
CA ILE A 36 -4.86 34.05 -12.03
C ILE A 36 -4.78 32.62 -12.56
N ARG A 37 -3.61 32.23 -13.05
CA ARG A 37 -3.37 30.87 -13.54
C ARG A 37 -2.83 29.98 -12.41
N VAL A 38 -3.48 28.83 -12.22
CA VAL A 38 -3.06 27.80 -11.25
C VAL A 38 -2.27 26.72 -11.96
N LEU A 39 -1.07 26.39 -11.45
CA LEU A 39 -0.22 25.31 -11.97
C LEU A 39 0.09 24.32 -10.86
N ILE A 40 -0.43 23.10 -11.01
CA ILE A 40 -0.26 21.97 -10.08
C ILE A 40 0.03 20.69 -10.89
N PRO A 41 0.57 19.61 -10.26
CA PRO A 41 0.69 18.32 -10.91
C PRO A 41 -0.63 17.83 -11.50
N PRO A 42 -0.65 17.21 -12.71
CA PRO A 42 0.52 16.75 -13.47
C PRO A 42 1.11 17.80 -14.45
N HIS A 43 0.49 18.98 -14.61
CA HIS A 43 0.91 19.99 -15.60
C HIS A 43 2.39 20.40 -15.51
N THR A 44 2.95 20.35 -14.30
CA THR A 44 4.35 20.65 -13.97
C THR A 44 5.29 19.44 -14.08
N ARG A 45 4.79 18.22 -14.28
CA ARG A 45 5.57 16.96 -14.28
C ARG A 45 5.90 16.40 -15.66
N HIS A 46 5.39 17.00 -16.74
CA HIS A 46 5.54 16.47 -18.11
C HIS A 46 6.85 16.88 -18.82
N SER A 47 7.54 17.92 -18.35
CA SER A 47 8.83 18.37 -18.90
C SER A 47 9.61 19.14 -17.85
N SER A 48 10.94 19.02 -17.79
CA SER A 48 11.79 19.86 -16.95
C SER A 48 11.72 21.35 -17.33
N SER A 49 11.27 21.68 -18.55
CA SER A 49 11.13 23.04 -19.08
C SER A 49 9.71 23.60 -19.05
N TRP A 50 8.79 23.02 -18.26
CA TRP A 50 7.39 23.47 -18.21
C TRP A 50 7.23 24.98 -17.91
N HIS A 51 8.21 25.56 -17.22
CA HIS A 51 8.23 26.96 -16.83
C HIS A 51 8.73 27.91 -17.94
N GLU A 52 9.44 27.40 -18.97
CA GLU A 52 10.05 28.24 -20.03
C GLU A 52 9.01 28.97 -20.88
N ASN A 53 7.81 28.39 -20.99
CA ASN A 53 6.68 28.92 -21.77
C ASN A 53 5.74 29.82 -20.95
N LEU A 54 6.08 30.11 -19.69
CA LEU A 54 5.26 31.00 -18.86
C LEU A 54 5.54 32.46 -19.22
N GLY A 55 4.54 33.09 -19.84
CA GLY A 55 4.56 34.52 -20.16
C GLY A 55 4.34 35.43 -18.94
N SER A 56 4.05 36.70 -19.21
CA SER A 56 3.55 37.64 -18.21
C SER A 56 2.18 37.23 -17.68
N GLY A 57 1.90 37.50 -16.40
CA GLY A 57 0.63 37.18 -15.75
C GLY A 57 0.78 36.84 -14.27
N ARG A 58 -0.37 36.68 -13.61
CA ARG A 58 -0.46 36.23 -12.21
C ARG A 58 -0.52 34.71 -12.14
N PHE A 59 0.34 34.12 -11.32
CA PHE A 59 0.45 32.66 -11.19
C PHE A 59 0.44 32.20 -9.74
N ILE A 60 -0.25 31.09 -9.49
CA ILE A 60 -0.07 30.28 -8.28
C ILE A 60 0.44 28.92 -8.73
N ILE A 61 1.67 28.60 -8.32
CA ILE A 61 2.35 27.35 -8.67
C ILE A 61 2.57 26.57 -7.38
N SER A 62 2.08 25.33 -7.33
CA SER A 62 2.27 24.45 -6.17
C SER A 62 2.85 23.10 -6.59
N GLU A 63 4.18 23.00 -6.56
CA GLU A 63 4.95 21.82 -6.98
C GLU A 63 6.12 21.58 -6.03
N GLU A 64 6.01 20.52 -5.23
CA GLU A 64 7.02 20.13 -4.25
C GLU A 64 8.33 19.61 -4.86
N ASN A 65 8.30 19.08 -6.09
CA ASN A 65 9.49 18.58 -6.78
C ASN A 65 10.46 19.69 -7.23
N ILE A 66 10.04 20.96 -7.15
CA ILE A 66 10.94 22.10 -7.35
C ILE A 66 12.03 22.07 -6.29
N ALA A 67 11.68 21.85 -5.02
CA ALA A 67 12.67 21.76 -3.94
C ALA A 67 13.62 20.56 -4.09
N GLY A 68 13.14 19.48 -4.73
CA GLY A 68 13.83 18.21 -4.91
C GLY A 68 12.96 17.03 -4.49
N THR A 69 13.43 15.81 -4.73
CA THR A 69 12.65 14.58 -4.50
C THR A 69 12.94 13.95 -3.13
N MET A 70 11.97 13.24 -2.57
CA MET A 70 12.13 12.49 -1.31
C MET A 70 13.19 11.39 -1.40
N GLU A 71 13.27 10.73 -2.54
CA GLU A 71 14.21 9.66 -2.86
C GLU A 71 15.66 10.17 -2.79
N ASN A 72 15.94 11.32 -3.41
CA ASN A 72 17.25 11.98 -3.33
C ASN A 72 17.59 12.42 -1.89
N CYS A 73 16.61 12.91 -1.12
CA CYS A 73 16.85 13.24 0.28
C CYS A 73 17.25 11.99 1.08
N LEU A 74 16.52 10.89 0.91
CA LEU A 74 16.78 9.63 1.59
C LEU A 74 18.13 9.01 1.19
N ALA A 75 18.44 8.98 -0.11
CA ALA A 75 19.69 8.44 -0.64
C ALA A 75 20.93 9.26 -0.22
N SER A 76 20.80 10.58 -0.12
CA SER A 76 21.90 11.47 0.29
C SER A 76 22.04 11.65 1.80
N GLY A 77 21.02 11.25 2.58
CA GLY A 77 20.93 11.52 4.01
C GLY A 77 20.80 13.02 4.36
N LYS A 78 20.41 13.87 3.40
CA LYS A 78 20.42 15.34 3.54
C LYS A 78 19.07 15.95 3.17
N LEU A 79 18.67 17.00 3.89
CA LEU A 79 17.48 17.79 3.56
C LEU A 79 17.72 18.59 2.27
N TYR A 80 17.01 18.25 1.19
CA TYR A 80 17.01 18.96 -0.10
C TYR A 80 18.41 19.47 -0.52
N PRO A 81 19.37 18.57 -0.79
CA PRO A 81 20.77 18.93 -0.98
C PRO A 81 21.03 19.80 -2.23
N ASN A 82 20.12 19.78 -3.21
CA ASN A 82 20.27 20.48 -4.50
C ASN A 82 19.22 21.58 -4.69
N ILE A 83 18.63 22.11 -3.61
CA ILE A 83 17.52 23.07 -3.73
C ILE A 83 17.97 24.37 -4.39
N LYS A 84 19.21 24.80 -4.16
CA LYS A 84 19.78 26.03 -4.71
C LYS A 84 19.81 25.96 -6.23
N GLU A 85 20.48 24.95 -6.77
CA GLU A 85 20.64 24.77 -8.21
C GLU A 85 19.28 24.62 -8.90
N ARG A 86 18.33 23.93 -8.24
CA ARG A 86 16.97 23.77 -8.78
C ARG A 86 16.20 25.08 -8.84
N ILE A 87 16.30 25.93 -7.83
CA ILE A 87 15.64 27.25 -7.85
C ILE A 87 16.31 28.19 -8.85
N GLU A 88 17.65 28.12 -8.98
CA GLU A 88 18.39 28.90 -9.98
C GLU A 88 17.95 28.56 -11.41
N THR A 89 17.51 27.33 -11.69
CA THR A 89 16.93 26.99 -13.00
C THR A 89 15.59 27.66 -13.30
N LEU A 90 14.93 28.25 -12.29
CA LEU A 90 13.65 28.97 -12.44
C LEU A 90 13.85 30.49 -12.60
N ASP A 91 15.00 30.94 -13.10
CA ASP A 91 15.40 32.34 -13.24
C ASP A 91 14.30 33.26 -13.81
N ARG A 92 13.58 32.80 -14.86
CA ARG A 92 12.47 33.55 -15.49
C ARG A 92 11.25 33.71 -14.57
N LEU A 93 11.05 32.78 -13.66
CA LEU A 93 9.96 32.85 -12.68
C LEU A 93 10.33 33.73 -11.50
N ILE A 94 11.59 33.72 -11.06
CA ILE A 94 12.05 34.42 -9.86
C ILE A 94 12.29 35.91 -10.14
N THR A 95 11.33 36.74 -9.73
CA THR A 95 11.40 38.21 -9.81
C THR A 95 11.15 38.84 -8.44
N ASN A 96 11.26 40.17 -8.35
CA ASN A 96 10.87 40.93 -7.16
C ASN A 96 9.36 40.87 -6.83
N GLN A 97 8.54 40.41 -7.77
CA GLN A 97 7.10 40.17 -7.59
C GLN A 97 6.79 38.69 -7.29
N THR A 98 7.81 37.88 -7.06
CA THR A 98 7.68 36.47 -6.73
C THR A 98 7.73 36.27 -5.23
N THR A 99 6.77 35.51 -4.72
CA THR A 99 6.77 35.01 -3.35
C THR A 99 7.03 33.50 -3.35
N ILE A 100 8.15 33.08 -2.79
CA ILE A 100 8.42 31.66 -2.53
C ILE A 100 7.83 31.29 -1.18
N PHE A 101 6.97 30.27 -1.17
CA PHE A 101 6.32 29.75 0.02
C PHE A 101 6.83 28.34 0.33
N PHE A 102 7.44 28.19 1.51
CA PHE A 102 8.05 26.94 1.96
C PHE A 102 7.58 26.56 3.38
N THR A 103 7.47 25.26 3.62
CA THR A 103 7.04 24.69 4.89
C THR A 103 8.12 23.80 5.47
N MET A 104 8.48 24.09 6.73
CA MET A 104 9.33 23.27 7.58
C MET A 104 8.47 22.33 8.43
N ARG A 105 9.03 21.18 8.82
CA ARG A 105 8.38 20.22 9.72
C ARG A 105 9.43 19.64 10.66
N ARG A 106 9.02 19.27 11.89
CA ARG A 106 9.88 18.55 12.84
C ARG A 106 10.67 17.44 12.13
N SER A 107 11.99 17.54 12.20
CA SER A 107 12.89 16.78 11.32
C SER A 107 12.70 15.27 11.44
N ALA A 108 12.56 14.75 12.66
CA ALA A 108 12.30 13.33 12.90
C ALA A 108 11.00 12.84 12.24
N ASP A 109 9.93 13.64 12.31
CA ASP A 109 8.63 13.28 11.71
C ASP A 109 8.63 13.38 10.19
N TRP A 110 9.35 14.37 9.66
CA TRP A 110 9.51 14.53 8.23
C TRP A 110 10.26 13.33 7.64
N TRP A 111 11.44 12.99 8.19
CA TRP A 111 12.22 11.83 7.76
C TRP A 111 11.47 10.51 7.91
N ARG A 112 10.76 10.30 9.03
CA ARG A 112 9.87 9.14 9.20
C ARG A 112 8.85 9.07 8.07
N SER A 113 8.20 10.19 7.77
CA SER A 113 7.18 10.22 6.73
C SER A 113 7.75 10.02 5.32
N VAL A 114 8.97 10.48 5.05
CA VAL A 114 9.70 10.29 3.79
C VAL A 114 10.08 8.83 3.60
N ALA A 115 10.73 8.22 4.61
CA ALA A 115 11.12 6.81 4.58
C ALA A 115 9.90 5.91 4.35
N THR A 116 8.86 6.09 5.15
CA THR A 116 7.59 5.38 5.01
C THR A 116 7.00 5.50 3.60
N PHE A 117 6.95 6.70 3.04
CA PHE A 117 6.39 6.90 1.71
C PHE A 117 7.24 6.23 0.62
N CYS A 118 8.56 6.37 0.69
CA CYS A 118 9.48 5.77 -0.29
C CYS A 118 9.39 4.25 -0.28
N VAL A 119 9.39 3.64 0.92
CA VAL A 119 9.19 2.19 1.08
C VAL A 119 7.84 1.78 0.48
N SER A 120 6.77 2.55 0.76
CA SER A 120 5.44 2.29 0.19
C SER A 120 5.34 2.45 -1.34
N ARG A 121 6.40 2.94 -1.99
CA ARG A 121 6.46 3.20 -3.43
C ARG A 121 7.42 2.30 -4.19
N GLY A 122 8.13 1.39 -3.51
CA GLY A 122 9.04 0.45 -4.18
C GLY A 122 10.47 0.49 -3.66
N LEU A 123 10.86 1.52 -2.92
CA LEU A 123 12.24 1.64 -2.45
C LEU A 123 12.53 0.61 -1.36
N ALA A 124 13.81 0.21 -1.28
CA ALA A 124 14.32 -0.63 -0.21
C ALA A 124 14.14 0.05 1.15
N ASN A 125 14.03 -0.77 2.21
CA ASN A 125 13.98 -0.23 3.56
C ASN A 125 15.33 0.44 3.89
N PRO A 126 15.34 1.70 4.39
CA PRO A 126 16.59 2.30 4.83
C PRO A 126 17.18 1.50 5.98
N SER A 127 18.48 1.24 5.89
CA SER A 127 19.22 0.54 6.93
C SER A 127 19.40 1.44 8.16
N ARG A 128 19.80 0.84 9.29
CA ARG A 128 20.24 1.59 10.47
C ARG A 128 21.41 2.54 10.17
N ALA A 129 22.29 2.19 9.24
CA ALA A 129 23.37 3.07 8.79
C ALA A 129 22.82 4.31 8.06
N ASP A 130 21.77 4.17 7.26
CA ASP A 130 21.12 5.29 6.56
C ASP A 130 20.50 6.28 7.56
N PHE A 131 19.81 5.77 8.58
CA PHE A 131 19.27 6.63 9.65
C PHE A 131 20.36 7.32 10.47
N SER A 132 21.46 6.62 10.79
CA SER A 132 22.60 7.24 11.45
C SER A 132 23.28 8.30 10.57
N ASN A 133 23.37 8.10 9.25
CA ASN A 133 23.85 9.11 8.31
C ASN A 133 22.95 10.36 8.29
N ILE A 134 21.62 10.17 8.28
CA ILE A 134 20.65 11.26 8.38
C ILE A 134 20.84 12.04 9.68
N THR A 135 20.96 11.35 10.81
CA THR A 135 21.10 12.00 12.13
C THR A 135 22.45 12.71 12.30
N ASN A 136 23.51 12.20 11.69
CA ASN A 136 24.85 12.80 11.75
C ASN A 136 25.06 13.92 10.72
N SER A 137 24.09 14.19 9.84
CA SER A 137 24.15 15.33 8.93
C SER A 137 23.95 16.64 9.69
N ASP A 138 24.90 17.57 9.57
CA ASP A 138 24.78 18.92 10.14
C ASP A 138 23.79 19.82 9.39
N ARG A 139 23.33 19.39 8.20
CA ARG A 139 22.41 20.14 7.34
C ARG A 139 20.98 20.10 7.87
N GLY A 140 20.50 21.23 8.36
CA GLY A 140 19.15 21.46 8.85
C GLY A 140 18.27 22.27 7.88
N TRP A 141 17.05 22.59 8.32
CA TRP A 141 16.13 23.43 7.56
C TRP A 141 16.62 24.86 7.39
N ALA A 142 17.40 25.39 8.35
CA ALA A 142 17.95 26.73 8.22
C ALA A 142 18.94 26.82 7.04
N ASP A 143 19.68 25.75 6.74
CA ASP A 143 20.53 25.66 5.56
C ASP A 143 19.70 25.66 4.28
N VAL A 144 18.61 24.89 4.24
CA VAL A 144 17.66 24.87 3.12
C VAL A 144 17.08 26.26 2.85
N VAL A 145 16.65 26.98 3.89
CA VAL A 145 16.11 28.35 3.75
C VAL A 145 17.18 29.34 3.29
N ARG A 146 18.42 29.21 3.78
CA ARG A 146 19.56 30.01 3.30
C ARG A 146 19.85 29.77 1.83
N ASP A 147 19.79 28.52 1.38
CA ASP A 147 19.97 28.16 -0.04
C ASP A 147 18.86 28.75 -0.93
N ILE A 148 17.60 28.72 -0.48
CA ILE A 148 16.48 29.39 -1.17
C ILE A 148 16.74 30.89 -1.27
N ARG A 149 17.19 31.54 -0.18
CA ARG A 149 17.50 32.97 -0.17
C ARG A 149 18.63 33.34 -1.12
N GLN A 150 19.68 32.54 -1.16
CA GLN A 150 20.81 32.73 -2.08
C GLN A 150 20.40 32.56 -3.55
N ALA A 151 19.58 31.55 -3.85
CA ALA A 151 19.12 31.29 -5.22
C ALA A 151 18.14 32.35 -5.75
N ALA A 152 17.37 32.98 -4.86
CA ALA A 152 16.29 33.88 -5.25
C ALA A 152 16.37 35.26 -4.57
N PRO A 153 17.48 36.03 -4.63
CA PRO A 153 17.75 37.22 -3.80
C PRO A 153 16.74 38.36 -3.97
N GLN A 154 16.00 38.40 -5.07
CA GLN A 154 14.95 39.41 -5.33
C GLN A 154 13.59 39.01 -4.74
N ALA A 155 13.34 37.71 -4.53
CA ALA A 155 12.01 37.22 -4.18
C ALA A 155 11.67 37.46 -2.71
N ARG A 156 10.38 37.60 -2.41
CA ARG A 156 9.87 37.51 -1.04
C ARG A 156 9.87 36.05 -0.61
N ILE A 157 10.44 35.74 0.55
CA ILE A 157 10.47 34.38 1.09
C ILE A 157 9.55 34.29 2.30
N VAL A 158 8.61 33.35 2.24
CA VAL A 158 7.67 33.05 3.32
C VAL A 158 7.91 31.62 3.75
N VAL A 159 8.25 31.44 5.02
CA VAL A 159 8.48 30.13 5.63
C VAL A 159 7.47 29.92 6.74
N ARG A 160 6.99 28.69 6.90
CA ARG A 160 6.14 28.33 8.04
C ARG A 160 6.53 27.01 8.67
N GLU A 161 6.15 26.82 9.93
CA GLU A 161 6.05 25.49 10.52
C GLU A 161 4.83 24.74 10.01
N PHE A 162 4.95 23.41 9.89
CA PHE A 162 3.88 22.54 9.42
C PHE A 162 2.62 22.60 10.28
N GLU A 163 2.77 22.75 11.60
CA GLU A 163 1.64 22.83 12.53
C GLU A 163 0.89 24.16 12.46
N TRP A 164 1.55 25.23 11.99
CA TRP A 164 0.89 26.53 11.84
C TRP A 164 -0.17 26.45 10.74
N LYS A 165 -1.44 26.61 11.14
CA LYS A 165 -2.62 26.55 10.26
C LYS A 165 -2.66 25.30 9.36
N ARG A 166 -2.16 24.15 9.84
CA ARG A 166 -1.94 22.89 9.09
C ARG A 166 -3.08 22.50 8.13
N ASN A 167 -4.33 22.61 8.56
CA ASN A 167 -5.52 22.18 7.82
C ASN A 167 -6.29 23.34 7.16
N ASN A 168 -5.63 24.45 6.86
CA ASN A 168 -6.28 25.64 6.29
C ASN A 168 -5.45 26.27 5.16
N PRO A 169 -5.43 25.66 3.96
CA PRO A 169 -4.66 26.16 2.81
C PRO A 169 -4.96 27.62 2.44
N LYS A 170 -6.24 28.01 2.46
CA LYS A 170 -6.67 29.40 2.23
C LYS A 170 -5.95 30.38 3.16
N GLN A 171 -5.93 30.08 4.45
CA GLN A 171 -5.28 30.94 5.44
C GLN A 171 -3.74 30.90 5.40
N GLN A 172 -3.16 29.84 4.83
CA GLN A 172 -1.73 29.78 4.56
C GLN A 172 -1.40 30.75 3.40
N LEU A 173 -2.13 30.66 2.28
CA LEU A 173 -1.91 31.53 1.11
C LEU A 173 -2.17 33.02 1.39
N LEU A 174 -3.19 33.34 2.19
CA LEU A 174 -3.47 34.73 2.60
C LEU A 174 -2.33 35.41 3.36
N GLN A 175 -1.37 34.66 3.90
CA GLN A 175 -0.15 35.21 4.51
C GLN A 175 1.02 35.31 3.53
N THR A 176 0.93 34.63 2.37
CA THR A 176 1.92 34.72 1.30
C THR A 176 1.70 35.96 0.45
N ALA A 177 0.43 36.23 0.10
CA ALA A 177 0.03 37.37 -0.72
C ALA A 177 -1.30 37.94 -0.23
N GLN A 178 -1.47 39.26 -0.36
CA GLN A 178 -2.69 39.97 0.05
C GLN A 178 -3.69 40.10 -1.10
N TRP A 179 -3.83 39.05 -1.91
CA TRP A 179 -4.76 39.03 -3.05
C TRP A 179 -6.21 38.94 -2.57
N ASP A 180 -7.07 39.85 -3.01
CA ASP A 180 -8.49 39.83 -2.65
C ASP A 180 -9.21 38.59 -3.20
N GLU A 181 -8.72 38.04 -4.31
CA GLU A 181 -9.20 36.79 -4.90
C GLU A 181 -8.96 35.58 -3.99
N LEU A 182 -7.86 35.59 -3.20
CA LEU A 182 -7.65 34.59 -2.17
C LEU A 182 -8.68 34.74 -1.05
N ARG A 183 -9.09 35.96 -0.70
CA ARG A 183 -10.10 36.21 0.35
C ARG A 183 -11.48 35.74 -0.08
N SER A 184 -11.84 35.95 -1.34
CA SER A 184 -13.15 35.56 -1.91
C SER A 184 -13.26 34.08 -2.29
N SER A 185 -12.15 33.35 -2.39
CA SER A 185 -12.15 31.90 -2.66
C SER A 185 -12.95 31.07 -1.64
N THR A 186 -13.48 29.91 -2.05
CA THR A 186 -14.18 28.98 -1.15
C THR A 186 -13.19 28.22 -0.27
N ALA A 187 -13.45 28.17 1.04
CA ALA A 187 -12.59 27.45 1.97
C ALA A 187 -12.85 25.94 1.91
N PHE A 188 -11.77 25.15 1.82
CA PHE A 188 -11.80 23.69 1.93
C PHE A 188 -10.82 23.25 3.00
N ARG A 189 -11.24 22.30 3.85
CA ARG A 189 -10.44 21.76 4.97
C ARG A 189 -10.40 20.24 4.88
N ASP A 190 -9.76 19.73 3.83
CA ASP A 190 -9.59 18.29 3.63
C ASP A 190 -8.18 17.85 4.07
N VAL A 191 -8.13 16.79 4.89
CA VAL A 191 -6.88 16.13 5.28
C VAL A 191 -6.60 15.02 4.27
N HIS A 192 -5.65 15.26 3.36
CA HIS A 192 -5.21 14.27 2.39
C HIS A 192 -3.87 13.64 2.80
N ASN A 193 -3.64 12.40 2.38
CA ASN A 193 -2.42 11.63 2.64
C ASN A 193 -2.14 11.40 4.13
N LYS A 194 -3.03 10.66 4.81
CA LYS A 194 -2.63 9.94 6.04
C LYS A 194 -1.39 9.10 5.71
N ALA A 195 -0.39 9.09 6.60
CA ALA A 195 0.74 8.18 6.42
C ALA A 195 0.19 6.75 6.28
N PRO A 196 0.73 5.93 5.36
CA PRO A 196 0.29 4.54 5.23
C PRO A 196 0.45 3.88 6.59
N VAL A 197 -0.61 3.19 7.03
CA VAL A 197 -0.61 2.49 8.32
C VAL A 197 0.42 1.36 8.21
N ILE A 198 1.05 0.96 9.33
CA ILE A 198 2.11 -0.06 9.35
C ILE A 198 1.72 -1.35 8.62
N GLU A 199 0.43 -1.69 8.61
CA GLU A 199 -0.19 -2.77 7.85
C GLU A 199 0.09 -2.67 6.34
N GLU A 200 -0.05 -1.49 5.75
CA GLU A 200 0.17 -1.28 4.31
C GLU A 200 1.65 -1.49 3.94
N ILE A 201 2.56 -1.06 4.82
CA ILE A 201 4.00 -1.24 4.62
C ILE A 201 4.35 -2.73 4.71
N ILE A 202 3.90 -3.41 5.76
CA ILE A 202 4.15 -4.85 5.92
C ILE A 202 3.56 -5.62 4.73
N ALA A 203 2.35 -5.27 4.29
CA ALA A 203 1.73 -5.90 3.15
C ALA A 203 2.56 -5.78 1.87
N GLN A 204 3.14 -4.59 1.60
CA GLN A 204 4.04 -4.41 0.47
C GLN A 204 5.37 -5.14 0.61
N LEU A 205 5.91 -5.24 1.82
CA LEU A 205 7.14 -6.00 2.06
C LEU A 205 6.91 -7.50 1.87
N ILE A 206 5.75 -8.02 2.29
CA ILE A 206 5.32 -9.40 2.00
C ILE A 206 5.19 -9.61 0.49
N GLU A 207 4.55 -8.68 -0.25
CA GLU A 207 4.42 -8.74 -1.72
C GLU A 207 5.76 -8.79 -2.46
N ARG A 208 6.84 -8.29 -1.83
CA ARG A 208 8.21 -8.31 -2.34
C ARG A 208 9.05 -9.47 -1.78
N GLU A 209 8.45 -10.31 -0.93
CA GLU A 209 9.11 -11.39 -0.21
C GLU A 209 10.29 -10.92 0.69
N ASP A 210 10.29 -9.67 1.15
CA ASP A 210 11.32 -9.11 2.04
C ASP A 210 10.92 -9.31 3.52
N PHE A 211 10.96 -10.56 3.97
CA PHE A 211 10.57 -10.94 5.32
C PHE A 211 11.55 -10.48 6.41
N GLU A 212 12.78 -10.09 6.02
CA GLU A 212 13.71 -9.45 6.94
C GLU A 212 13.24 -8.04 7.29
N ALA A 213 12.91 -7.23 6.28
CA ALA A 213 12.33 -5.90 6.48
C ALA A 213 10.97 -5.97 7.19
N VAL A 214 10.16 -7.01 6.94
CA VAL A 214 8.92 -7.24 7.72
C VAL A 214 9.27 -7.35 9.20
N ARG A 215 10.17 -8.25 9.59
CA ARG A 215 10.55 -8.46 11.00
C ARG A 215 11.10 -7.18 11.64
N GLU A 216 11.93 -6.43 10.92
CA GLU A 216 12.46 -5.15 11.41
C GLU A 216 11.35 -4.10 11.61
N THR A 217 10.46 -3.96 10.63
CA THR A 217 9.31 -3.04 10.68
C THR A 217 8.39 -3.39 11.85
N GLN A 218 8.17 -4.68 12.09
CA GLN A 218 7.34 -5.16 13.20
C GLN A 218 7.97 -4.87 14.58
N LYS A 219 9.29 -5.03 14.71
CA LYS A 219 10.02 -4.75 15.96
C LYS A 219 10.03 -3.26 16.29
N THR A 220 10.25 -2.43 15.27
CA THR A 220 10.42 -0.98 15.45
C THR A 220 9.09 -0.24 15.45
N GLY A 221 8.01 -0.81 14.90
CA GLY A 221 6.72 -0.12 14.82
C GLY A 221 6.75 1.14 13.95
N LEU A 222 7.69 1.22 12.99
CA LEU A 222 8.07 2.45 12.26
C LEU A 222 8.80 3.50 13.11
N SER A 223 9.32 3.12 14.28
CA SER A 223 10.33 3.89 15.00
C SER A 223 11.67 3.75 14.29
N PHE A 224 11.83 4.48 13.18
CA PHE A 224 13.04 4.47 12.38
C PHE A 224 14.27 5.01 13.12
N PHE A 225 14.06 5.97 14.01
CA PHE A 225 15.10 6.59 14.82
C PHE A 225 15.08 6.03 16.24
N THR A 226 16.25 5.88 16.84
CA THR A 226 16.36 5.67 18.29
C THR A 226 15.92 6.93 19.06
N GLN A 227 15.76 6.83 20.37
CA GLN A 227 15.48 8.01 21.20
C GLN A 227 16.60 9.04 21.07
N ASP A 228 17.87 8.61 21.17
CA ASP A 228 19.03 9.49 21.00
C ASP A 228 19.07 10.18 19.63
N GLU A 229 18.72 9.46 18.57
CA GLU A 229 18.65 10.03 17.21
C GLU A 229 17.50 11.02 17.06
N THR A 230 16.36 10.71 17.66
CA THR A 230 15.19 11.62 17.71
C THR A 230 15.56 12.90 18.45
N ASP A 231 16.22 12.79 19.61
CA ASP A 231 16.64 13.93 20.42
C ASP A 231 17.67 14.81 19.68
N LYS A 232 18.59 14.20 18.92
CA LYS A 232 19.53 14.94 18.07
C LYS A 232 18.81 15.72 16.97
N LEU A 233 17.88 15.07 16.26
CA LEU A 233 17.09 15.72 15.20
C LEU A 233 16.19 16.83 15.75
N ASP A 234 15.66 16.67 16.97
CA ASP A 234 14.86 17.68 17.64
C ASP A 234 15.69 18.88 18.08
N LYS A 235 16.89 18.67 18.62
CA LYS A 235 17.84 19.75 18.93
C LYS A 235 18.21 20.53 17.66
N MET A 236 18.48 19.83 16.56
CA MET A 236 18.72 20.47 15.26
C MET A 236 17.50 21.27 14.80
N TYR A 237 16.29 20.71 14.91
CA TYR A 237 15.06 21.41 14.53
C TYR A 237 14.81 22.67 15.37
N GLN A 238 15.04 22.64 16.68
CA GLN A 238 14.92 23.84 17.52
C GLN A 238 15.92 24.92 17.11
N ARG A 239 17.20 24.54 16.89
CA ARG A 239 18.22 25.45 16.37
C ARG A 239 17.79 26.07 15.04
N ASP A 240 17.21 25.27 14.15
CA ASP A 240 16.72 25.75 12.84
C ASP A 240 15.55 26.73 12.98
N LEU A 241 14.61 26.47 13.89
CA LEU A 241 13.49 27.37 14.16
C LEU A 241 13.96 28.73 14.65
N GLU A 242 14.90 28.74 15.60
CA GLU A 242 15.51 29.98 16.10
C GLU A 242 16.29 30.71 15.01
N ALA A 243 17.07 29.98 14.21
CA ALA A 243 17.84 30.56 13.12
C ALA A 243 16.92 31.21 12.07
N VAL A 244 15.87 30.52 11.63
CA VAL A 244 14.92 31.04 10.63
C VAL A 244 14.08 32.19 11.19
N ALA A 245 13.65 32.13 12.46
CA ALA A 245 12.94 33.24 13.09
C ALA A 245 13.76 34.53 13.17
N ASN A 246 15.10 34.42 13.26
CA ASN A 246 16.01 35.55 13.29
C ASN A 246 16.46 36.04 11.90
N MET A 247 16.04 35.39 10.80
CA MET A 247 16.34 35.85 9.44
C MET A 247 15.46 37.05 9.07
N LYS A 248 16.02 38.27 9.12
CA LYS A 248 15.29 39.52 8.81
C LYS A 248 14.64 39.55 7.43
N GLU A 249 15.20 38.83 6.46
CA GLU A 249 14.73 38.81 5.06
C GLU A 249 13.74 37.67 4.77
N VAL A 250 13.27 36.97 5.80
CA VAL A 250 12.33 35.85 5.70
C VAL A 250 11.11 36.14 6.57
N ALA A 251 9.92 36.06 5.99
CA ALA A 251 8.68 36.11 6.75
C ALA A 251 8.40 34.71 7.33
N PHE A 252 8.61 34.54 8.65
CA PHE A 252 8.46 33.25 9.31
C PHE A 252 7.16 33.15 10.15
N TYR A 253 6.42 32.05 9.99
CA TYR A 253 5.18 31.77 10.72
C TYR A 253 5.26 30.47 11.52
N SER A 254 5.11 30.56 12.84
CA SER A 254 5.22 29.43 13.77
C SER A 254 3.92 29.25 14.56
N ALA A 255 3.60 28.01 14.92
CA ALA A 255 2.49 27.73 15.82
C ALA A 255 2.88 28.08 17.26
N PRO A 256 1.95 28.56 18.11
CA PRO A 256 2.22 28.76 19.53
C PRO A 256 2.79 27.48 20.15
N THR A 257 3.74 27.60 21.07
CA THR A 257 4.44 26.46 21.69
C THR A 257 3.48 25.43 22.30
N SER A 258 2.29 25.86 22.74
CA SER A 258 1.21 25.01 23.26
C SER A 258 0.56 24.07 22.25
N HIS A 259 0.71 24.33 20.95
CA HIS A 259 0.20 23.48 19.86
C HIS A 259 1.28 22.56 19.27
N ARG A 260 2.51 22.64 19.77
CA ARG A 260 3.56 21.65 19.50
C ARG A 260 3.24 20.43 20.34
N ILE A 261 2.32 19.60 19.85
CA ILE A 261 2.02 18.31 20.49
C ILE A 261 3.34 17.53 20.48
N PRO A 262 3.91 17.17 21.65
CA PRO A 262 4.99 16.21 21.69
C PRO A 262 4.44 14.91 21.12
N ILE A 263 4.98 14.40 20.01
CA ILE A 263 4.74 12.99 19.61
C ILE A 263 5.64 12.11 20.47
N THR A 264 5.56 12.29 21.78
CA THR A 264 6.08 11.40 22.80
C THR A 264 4.85 11.04 23.61
N ALA A 265 4.40 9.79 23.46
CA ALA A 265 3.20 9.22 24.09
C ALA A 265 1.87 9.46 23.35
N ASP A 266 1.75 8.94 22.13
CA ASP A 266 0.53 8.20 21.73
C ASP A 266 0.88 6.74 21.39
N VAL A 267 1.86 6.19 22.11
CA VAL A 267 1.71 4.82 22.62
C VAL A 267 1.06 4.99 23.99
N GLU A 268 -0.16 5.53 24.01
CA GLU A 268 -1.03 5.22 25.13
C GLU A 268 -1.01 3.70 25.23
N LYS A 269 -0.59 3.19 26.39
CA LYS A 269 -1.14 1.95 26.88
C LYS A 269 -2.64 2.20 26.92
N LEU A 270 -3.30 1.92 25.79
CA LEU A 270 -4.74 1.86 25.69
C LEU A 270 -5.15 1.07 26.92
N PRO A 271 -6.04 1.60 27.77
CA PRO A 271 -6.56 0.84 28.91
C PRO A 271 -6.95 -0.55 28.43
N GLN A 272 -6.88 -1.55 29.30
CA GLN A 272 -7.45 -2.87 29.01
C GLN A 272 -8.98 -2.74 28.89
N VAL A 273 -9.43 -2.06 27.84
CA VAL A 273 -10.76 -2.14 27.29
C VAL A 273 -10.89 -3.58 26.81
N ASN A 274 -12.02 -4.23 27.12
CA ASN A 274 -12.41 -5.49 26.49
C ASN A 274 -12.23 -5.35 24.98
N ARG A 275 -11.07 -5.80 24.46
CA ARG A 275 -10.78 -5.70 23.04
C ARG A 275 -11.74 -6.66 22.36
N PRO A 276 -12.50 -6.20 21.35
CA PRO A 276 -13.33 -7.12 20.58
C PRO A 276 -12.45 -8.25 20.05
N PRO A 277 -13.02 -9.47 19.91
CA PRO A 277 -12.25 -10.61 19.41
C PRO A 277 -11.62 -10.25 18.06
N PRO A 278 -10.40 -10.73 17.77
CA PRO A 278 -9.74 -10.44 16.51
C PRO A 278 -10.63 -10.89 15.33
N PRO A 279 -10.66 -10.12 14.23
CA PRO A 279 -11.36 -10.54 13.02
C PRO A 279 -10.86 -11.91 12.56
N ARG A 280 -11.76 -12.82 12.24
CA ARG A 280 -11.47 -14.15 11.69
C ARG A 280 -11.82 -14.15 10.21
N CYS A 281 -10.83 -14.25 9.34
CA CYS A 281 -10.96 -14.23 7.89
C CYS A 281 -10.82 -15.66 7.35
N ILE A 282 -11.83 -16.13 6.62
CA ILE A 282 -11.78 -17.43 5.95
C ILE A 282 -11.47 -17.21 4.47
N LEU A 283 -10.22 -17.47 4.06
CA LEU A 283 -9.84 -17.31 2.65
C LEU A 283 -10.52 -18.38 1.79
N HIS A 284 -11.04 -17.94 0.64
CA HIS A 284 -11.79 -18.79 -0.27
C HIS A 284 -10.97 -19.16 -1.51
N ILE A 285 -10.05 -20.10 -1.33
CA ILE A 285 -9.27 -20.67 -2.42
C ILE A 285 -10.17 -21.56 -3.28
N GLY A 286 -10.21 -21.28 -4.59
CA GLY A 286 -11.03 -22.05 -5.52
C GLY A 286 -10.70 -23.55 -5.48
N LYS A 287 -11.75 -24.38 -5.38
CA LYS A 287 -11.70 -25.86 -5.46
C LYS A 287 -10.99 -26.58 -4.30
N THR A 288 -10.81 -25.91 -3.16
CA THR A 288 -10.21 -26.51 -1.94
C THR A 288 -11.25 -26.80 -0.84
N GLY A 289 -12.55 -26.82 -1.14
CA GLY A 289 -13.61 -27.15 -0.16
C GLY A 289 -14.27 -25.95 0.53
N GLY A 290 -13.84 -24.72 0.24
CA GLY A 290 -14.42 -23.51 0.86
C GLY A 290 -15.94 -23.33 0.62
N THR A 291 -16.49 -23.84 -0.48
CA THR A 291 -17.95 -23.79 -0.73
C THR A 291 -18.74 -24.65 0.26
N TYR A 292 -18.19 -25.81 0.63
CA TYR A 292 -18.79 -26.72 1.61
C TYR A 292 -18.83 -26.09 3.00
N LEU A 293 -17.74 -25.45 3.42
CA LEU A 293 -17.74 -24.71 4.69
C LEU A 293 -18.76 -23.56 4.65
N LYS A 294 -18.72 -22.71 3.61
CA LYS A 294 -19.63 -21.57 3.47
C LYS A 294 -21.10 -21.98 3.50
N SER A 295 -21.49 -23.05 2.81
CA SER A 295 -22.90 -23.51 2.80
C SER A 295 -23.39 -23.90 4.20
N ARG A 296 -22.51 -24.45 5.05
CA ARG A 296 -22.85 -24.86 6.41
C ARG A 296 -22.87 -23.67 7.37
N ILE A 297 -21.85 -22.80 7.34
CA ILE A 297 -21.66 -21.79 8.39
C ILE A 297 -22.25 -20.41 8.06
N ARG A 298 -22.79 -20.18 6.85
CA ARG A 298 -23.25 -18.85 6.41
C ARG A 298 -24.18 -18.18 7.41
N THR A 299 -25.22 -18.87 7.88
CA THR A 299 -26.19 -18.33 8.84
C THR A 299 -25.55 -17.97 10.19
N ALA A 300 -24.54 -18.73 10.62
CA ALA A 300 -23.81 -18.43 11.85
C ALA A 300 -22.85 -17.24 11.65
N ALA A 301 -22.18 -17.17 10.50
CA ALA A 301 -21.29 -16.08 10.13
C ALA A 301 -22.04 -14.74 9.97
N GLU A 302 -23.26 -14.75 9.42
CA GLU A 302 -24.10 -13.54 9.31
C GLU A 302 -24.43 -12.91 10.68
N ARG A 303 -24.38 -13.69 11.76
CA ARG A 303 -24.65 -13.25 13.13
C ARG A 303 -23.38 -12.79 13.87
N ASP A 304 -22.20 -13.19 13.40
CA ASP A 304 -20.91 -12.85 14.01
C ASP A 304 -20.19 -11.79 13.16
N LYS A 305 -20.25 -10.54 13.60
CA LYS A 305 -19.63 -9.39 12.90
C LYS A 305 -18.10 -9.48 12.78
N HIS A 306 -17.46 -10.39 13.51
CA HIS A 306 -16.02 -10.61 13.49
C HIS A 306 -15.61 -11.82 12.64
N LEU A 307 -16.57 -12.54 12.02
CA LEU A 307 -16.29 -13.65 11.12
C LEU A 307 -16.51 -13.21 9.66
N HIS A 308 -15.41 -13.12 8.90
CA HIS A 308 -15.40 -12.68 7.51
C HIS A 308 -15.21 -13.88 6.58
N LEU A 309 -16.23 -14.18 5.77
CA LEU A 309 -16.17 -15.20 4.73
C LEU A 309 -15.64 -14.56 3.44
N CYS A 310 -14.32 -14.56 3.27
CA CYS A 310 -13.67 -13.86 2.17
C CYS A 310 -14.11 -14.38 0.80
N ASP A 311 -14.14 -13.52 -0.21
CA ASP A 311 -14.44 -13.90 -1.60
C ASP A 311 -13.18 -14.35 -2.39
N HIS A 312 -13.29 -14.47 -3.72
CA HIS A 312 -12.19 -14.91 -4.57
C HIS A 312 -11.17 -13.80 -4.92
N SER A 313 -11.37 -12.57 -4.43
CA SER A 313 -10.46 -11.43 -4.62
C SER A 313 -9.57 -11.19 -3.40
N GLU A 314 -9.92 -11.76 -2.26
CA GLU A 314 -9.23 -11.54 -0.99
C GLU A 314 -8.12 -12.57 -0.75
N THR A 315 -6.95 -12.09 -0.33
CA THR A 315 -5.71 -12.85 -0.15
C THR A 315 -5.17 -12.67 1.27
N LEU A 316 -4.11 -13.40 1.63
CA LEU A 316 -3.37 -13.13 2.87
C LEU A 316 -2.99 -11.65 2.97
N VAL A 317 -2.49 -11.08 1.88
CA VAL A 317 -2.02 -9.71 1.86
C VAL A 317 -3.17 -8.70 1.91
N SER A 318 -4.25 -8.91 1.16
CA SER A 318 -5.37 -7.95 1.17
C SER A 318 -6.07 -7.93 2.53
N THR A 319 -6.20 -9.09 3.18
CA THR A 319 -6.80 -9.18 4.51
C THR A 319 -5.97 -8.48 5.58
N LEU A 320 -4.63 -8.42 5.42
CA LEU A 320 -3.77 -7.63 6.31
C LEU A 320 -4.11 -6.14 6.21
N LYS A 321 -4.33 -5.64 4.98
CA LYS A 321 -4.69 -4.25 4.71
C LYS A 321 -6.08 -3.91 5.26
N SER A 322 -7.07 -4.81 5.15
CA SER A 322 -8.46 -4.54 5.53
C SER A 322 -8.80 -4.85 7.00
N HIS A 323 -8.17 -5.87 7.61
CA HIS A 323 -8.52 -6.36 8.95
C HIS A 323 -7.39 -6.27 9.97
N GLY A 324 -6.20 -5.83 9.56
CA GLY A 324 -5.07 -5.57 10.44
C GLY A 324 -4.25 -6.80 10.80
N ARG A 325 -3.18 -6.58 11.58
CA ARG A 325 -2.15 -7.58 11.88
C ARG A 325 -2.59 -8.68 12.85
N ASN A 326 -3.57 -8.41 13.69
CA ASN A 326 -4.06 -9.35 14.70
C ASN A 326 -5.16 -10.28 14.18
N ARG A 327 -5.57 -10.12 12.91
CA ARG A 327 -6.58 -10.95 12.27
C ARG A 327 -6.17 -12.42 12.33
N LYS A 328 -7.16 -13.29 12.45
CA LYS A 328 -7.02 -14.73 12.39
C LYS A 328 -7.44 -15.22 11.02
N ILE A 329 -6.74 -16.21 10.49
CA ILE A 329 -6.89 -16.68 9.12
C ILE A 329 -7.16 -18.17 9.14
N GLY A 330 -8.19 -18.59 8.43
CA GLY A 330 -8.49 -20.00 8.17
C GLY A 330 -8.61 -20.27 6.69
N PHE A 331 -8.05 -21.36 6.20
CA PHE A 331 -8.23 -21.76 4.80
C PHE A 331 -8.05 -23.25 4.59
N PHE A 332 -8.59 -23.71 3.46
CA PHE A 332 -8.36 -25.05 2.97
C PHE A 332 -7.42 -25.02 1.78
N PHE A 333 -6.59 -26.05 1.67
CA PHE A 333 -5.69 -26.26 0.55
C PHE A 333 -5.92 -27.65 -0.07
N ARG A 334 -5.30 -27.90 -1.22
CA ARG A 334 -5.46 -29.15 -1.96
C ARG A 334 -4.22 -29.41 -2.80
N ASP A 335 -3.86 -30.69 -2.91
CA ASP A 335 -2.86 -31.15 -3.87
C ASP A 335 -3.05 -30.49 -5.27
N PRO A 336 -2.00 -29.85 -5.83
CA PRO A 336 -2.12 -29.05 -7.05
C PRO A 336 -2.66 -29.80 -8.27
N GLN A 337 -2.27 -31.07 -8.49
CA GLN A 337 -2.77 -31.88 -9.62
C GLN A 337 -4.27 -32.20 -9.46
N SER A 338 -4.69 -32.59 -8.26
CA SER A 338 -6.10 -32.87 -7.96
C SER A 338 -6.96 -31.63 -8.08
N ARG A 339 -6.43 -30.49 -7.65
CA ARG A 339 -7.06 -29.18 -7.80
C ARG A 339 -7.19 -28.80 -9.28
N PHE A 340 -6.13 -28.97 -10.07
CA PHE A 340 -6.13 -28.72 -11.53
C PHE A 340 -7.22 -29.53 -12.24
N ALA A 341 -7.25 -30.85 -12.05
CA ALA A 341 -8.24 -31.72 -12.68
C ALA A 341 -9.67 -31.35 -12.24
N SER A 342 -9.87 -31.10 -10.94
CA SER A 342 -11.17 -30.70 -10.41
C SER A 342 -11.64 -29.33 -10.93
N ALA A 343 -10.74 -28.36 -11.07
CA ALA A 343 -11.03 -27.04 -11.61
C ALA A 343 -11.42 -27.12 -13.09
N PHE A 344 -10.61 -27.81 -13.91
CA PHE A 344 -10.87 -27.99 -15.33
C PHE A 344 -12.24 -28.62 -15.59
N LEU A 345 -12.51 -29.78 -14.98
CA LEU A 345 -13.79 -30.49 -15.18
C LEU A 345 -14.99 -29.69 -14.65
N SER A 346 -14.81 -28.98 -13.54
CA SER A 346 -15.85 -28.10 -12.99
C SER A 346 -16.22 -27.00 -13.98
N ARG A 347 -15.23 -26.35 -14.60
CA ARG A 347 -15.49 -25.29 -15.59
C ARG A 347 -15.96 -25.84 -16.92
N MET A 348 -15.46 -26.98 -17.38
CA MET A 348 -15.96 -27.65 -18.58
C MET A 348 -17.46 -27.97 -18.48
N ARG A 349 -17.97 -28.30 -17.30
CA ARG A 349 -19.42 -28.48 -17.08
C ARG A 349 -20.17 -27.21 -16.65
N GLN A 350 -19.56 -26.04 -16.78
CA GLN A 350 -20.13 -24.73 -16.40
C GLN A 350 -20.55 -24.65 -14.91
N GLY A 351 -19.91 -25.44 -14.04
CA GLY A 351 -20.21 -25.51 -12.60
C GLY A 351 -21.40 -26.39 -12.22
N ARG A 352 -22.02 -27.09 -13.17
CA ARG A 352 -23.20 -27.94 -12.94
C ARG A 352 -22.87 -29.20 -12.12
N PRO A 353 -23.82 -29.71 -11.31
CA PRO A 353 -25.22 -29.26 -11.17
C PRO A 353 -25.44 -28.09 -10.20
N ILE A 354 -24.42 -27.74 -9.39
CA ILE A 354 -24.55 -26.75 -8.31
C ILE A 354 -24.70 -25.32 -8.84
N TYR A 355 -23.97 -25.00 -9.91
CA TYR A 355 -23.96 -23.68 -10.54
C TYR A 355 -24.24 -23.79 -12.04
N ASN A 356 -24.55 -22.66 -12.68
CA ASN A 356 -24.74 -22.57 -14.13
C ASN A 356 -24.02 -21.33 -14.69
N SER A 357 -22.70 -21.29 -14.51
CA SER A 357 -21.84 -20.18 -14.93
C SER A 357 -21.33 -20.43 -16.34
N VAL A 358 -21.95 -19.74 -17.32
CA VAL A 358 -21.60 -19.79 -18.74
C VAL A 358 -20.10 -19.54 -18.93
N TRP A 359 -19.51 -20.17 -19.93
CA TRP A 359 -18.11 -19.94 -20.29
C TRP A 359 -17.88 -18.49 -20.71
N SER A 360 -16.76 -17.92 -20.27
CA SER A 360 -16.21 -16.73 -20.92
C SER A 360 -15.75 -17.08 -22.34
N THR A 361 -15.54 -16.06 -23.18
CA THR A 361 -14.95 -16.25 -24.52
C THR A 361 -13.61 -16.99 -24.45
N ALA A 362 -12.76 -16.66 -23.49
CA ALA A 362 -11.46 -17.30 -23.31
C ALA A 362 -11.59 -18.78 -22.88
N GLU A 363 -12.57 -19.10 -22.03
CA GLU A 363 -12.89 -20.48 -21.67
C GLU A 363 -13.44 -21.27 -22.86
N ALA A 364 -14.35 -20.69 -23.64
CA ALA A 364 -14.90 -21.33 -24.83
C ALA A 364 -13.80 -21.65 -25.87
N ILE A 365 -12.85 -20.73 -26.07
CA ILE A 365 -11.65 -20.99 -26.86
C ILE A 365 -10.83 -22.12 -26.23
N SER A 366 -10.56 -22.07 -24.92
CA SER A 366 -9.75 -23.10 -24.26
C SER A 366 -10.36 -24.50 -24.40
N PHE A 367 -11.68 -24.63 -24.24
CA PHE A 367 -12.38 -25.92 -24.36
C PHE A 367 -12.59 -26.38 -25.81
N SER A 368 -12.38 -25.51 -26.82
CA SER A 368 -12.33 -25.97 -28.21
C SER A 368 -10.99 -26.63 -28.57
N PHE A 369 -9.94 -26.36 -27.80
CA PHE A 369 -8.63 -27.02 -27.95
C PHE A 369 -8.47 -28.24 -27.06
N PHE A 370 -9.01 -28.20 -25.83
CA PHE A 370 -8.78 -29.24 -24.82
C PHE A 370 -10.07 -29.89 -24.34
N GLU A 371 -10.27 -31.15 -24.70
CA GLU A 371 -11.45 -31.95 -24.31
C GLU A 371 -11.30 -32.60 -22.92
N SER A 372 -10.07 -32.63 -22.37
CA SER A 372 -9.79 -33.25 -21.09
C SER A 372 -8.67 -32.53 -20.34
N PRO A 373 -8.61 -32.64 -19.00
CA PRO A 373 -7.49 -32.09 -18.24
C PRO A 373 -6.16 -32.76 -18.60
N ASN A 374 -6.18 -34.04 -19.02
CA ASN A 374 -4.98 -34.74 -19.49
C ASN A 374 -4.43 -34.12 -20.77
N HIS A 375 -5.29 -33.86 -21.76
CA HIS A 375 -4.87 -33.25 -23.02
C HIS A 375 -4.24 -31.86 -22.79
N LEU A 376 -4.85 -31.05 -21.92
CA LEU A 376 -4.28 -29.76 -21.53
C LEU A 376 -2.89 -29.93 -20.87
N ALA A 377 -2.78 -30.80 -19.87
CA ALA A 377 -1.54 -30.99 -19.11
C ALA A 377 -0.39 -31.55 -19.95
N GLU A 378 -0.66 -32.50 -20.85
CA GLU A 378 0.36 -33.01 -21.79
C GLU A 378 0.81 -31.94 -22.79
N SER A 379 -0.09 -31.02 -23.15
CA SER A 379 0.18 -29.97 -24.13
C SER A 379 1.08 -28.84 -23.61
N LEU A 380 1.23 -28.68 -22.29
CA LEU A 380 2.06 -27.62 -21.66
C LEU A 380 3.52 -27.60 -22.15
N TYR A 381 4.06 -28.77 -22.50
CA TYR A 381 5.41 -28.90 -23.04
C TYR A 381 5.43 -29.64 -24.39
N SER A 382 4.34 -29.51 -25.15
CA SER A 382 4.27 -30.08 -26.50
C SER A 382 5.35 -29.48 -27.40
N LYS A 383 5.84 -30.31 -28.34
CA LYS A 383 6.73 -29.86 -29.43
C LYS A 383 6.00 -28.97 -30.43
N ASP A 384 4.68 -29.12 -30.53
CA ASP A 384 3.84 -28.23 -31.32
C ASP A 384 3.65 -26.90 -30.57
N GLU A 385 4.21 -25.83 -31.15
CA GLU A 385 4.17 -24.48 -30.55
C GLU A 385 2.76 -23.93 -30.43
N ARG A 386 1.85 -24.30 -31.34
CA ARG A 386 0.45 -23.85 -31.31
C ARG A 386 -0.28 -24.49 -30.12
N LEU A 387 -0.09 -25.80 -29.91
CA LEU A 387 -0.69 -26.49 -28.78
C LEU A 387 -0.11 -26.01 -27.45
N ARG A 388 1.21 -25.77 -27.39
CA ARG A 388 1.87 -25.21 -26.21
C ARG A 388 1.34 -23.81 -25.86
N SER A 389 1.25 -22.92 -26.84
CA SER A 389 0.68 -21.58 -26.64
C SER A 389 -0.81 -21.62 -26.24
N ALA A 390 -1.59 -22.52 -26.82
CA ALA A 390 -2.98 -22.74 -26.41
C ALA A 390 -3.09 -23.25 -24.96
N ALA A 391 -2.17 -24.12 -24.52
CA ALA A 391 -2.14 -24.65 -23.17
C ALA A 391 -1.82 -23.56 -22.15
N ASP A 392 -0.81 -22.73 -22.41
CA ASP A 392 -0.49 -21.57 -21.58
C ASP A 392 -1.66 -20.58 -21.49
N PHE A 393 -2.31 -20.32 -22.63
CA PHE A 393 -3.51 -19.49 -22.68
C PHE A 393 -4.64 -20.06 -21.82
N ALA A 394 -4.91 -21.37 -21.90
CA ALA A 394 -5.94 -22.03 -21.12
C ALA A 394 -5.63 -21.98 -19.62
N MET A 395 -4.38 -22.23 -19.21
CA MET A 395 -3.96 -22.11 -17.82
C MET A 395 -4.16 -20.71 -17.26
N GLY A 396 -3.92 -19.67 -18.06
CA GLY A 396 -4.09 -18.27 -17.69
C GLY A 396 -5.52 -17.74 -17.71
N ASN A 397 -6.49 -18.47 -18.30
CA ASN A 397 -7.84 -17.96 -18.54
C ASN A 397 -8.99 -18.83 -18.03
N ILE A 398 -8.80 -20.14 -17.87
CA ILE A 398 -9.84 -20.98 -17.26
C ILE A 398 -10.01 -20.59 -15.79
N GLN A 399 -11.24 -20.31 -15.38
CA GLN A 399 -11.54 -19.94 -14.01
C GLN A 399 -11.12 -21.06 -13.04
N HIS A 400 -10.55 -20.69 -11.88
CA HIS A 400 -9.90 -21.56 -10.91
C HIS A 400 -8.55 -22.18 -11.33
N LEU A 401 -8.20 -22.23 -12.62
CA LEU A 401 -6.81 -22.51 -13.03
C LEU A 401 -5.96 -21.24 -12.91
N LYS A 402 -6.50 -20.10 -13.37
CA LYS A 402 -5.84 -18.79 -13.31
C LYS A 402 -5.48 -18.34 -11.88
N LEU A 403 -6.37 -18.57 -10.91
CA LEU A 403 -6.21 -18.12 -9.51
C LEU A 403 -5.94 -19.33 -8.62
N GLY A 404 -4.66 -19.69 -8.47
CA GLY A 404 -4.16 -20.78 -7.63
C GLY A 404 -3.87 -20.39 -6.18
N MET A 405 -3.33 -21.31 -5.39
CA MET A 405 -2.89 -21.04 -4.01
C MET A 405 -1.86 -19.90 -3.97
N GLN A 406 -1.01 -19.75 -4.99
CA GLN A 406 -0.07 -18.63 -5.08
C GLN A 406 -0.77 -17.27 -5.08
N TYR A 407 -1.95 -17.14 -5.72
CA TYR A 407 -2.69 -15.88 -5.69
C TYR A 407 -3.17 -15.54 -4.27
N PHE A 408 -3.73 -16.52 -3.56
CA PHE A 408 -4.33 -16.31 -2.24
C PHE A 408 -3.30 -16.25 -1.10
N LEU A 409 -2.26 -17.07 -1.19
CA LEU A 409 -1.25 -17.29 -0.14
C LEU A 409 0.09 -16.62 -0.45
N HIS A 410 0.26 -16.05 -1.64
CA HIS A 410 1.45 -15.36 -2.12
C HIS A 410 2.68 -16.27 -2.30
N SER A 411 3.25 -16.78 -1.20
CA SER A 411 4.47 -17.60 -1.21
C SER A 411 4.56 -18.51 0.03
N PRO A 412 5.42 -19.54 0.03
CA PRO A 412 5.65 -20.38 1.22
C PRO A 412 6.10 -19.56 2.43
N ALA A 413 6.96 -18.55 2.20
CA ALA A 413 7.44 -17.66 3.24
C ALA A 413 6.33 -16.78 3.85
N ALA A 414 5.33 -16.38 3.05
CA ALA A 414 4.16 -15.67 3.55
C ALA A 414 3.29 -16.56 4.46
N VAL A 415 3.10 -17.83 4.09
CA VAL A 415 2.42 -18.82 4.94
C VAL A 415 3.18 -19.05 6.25
N ASP A 416 4.50 -19.25 6.18
CA ASP A 416 5.36 -19.36 7.36
C ASP A 416 5.26 -18.13 8.27
N TYR A 417 5.26 -16.93 7.69
CA TYR A 417 5.13 -15.70 8.44
C TYR A 417 3.81 -15.61 9.21
N GLU A 418 2.67 -15.92 8.56
CA GLU A 418 1.35 -15.88 9.21
C GLU A 418 1.21 -17.01 10.25
N TRP A 419 1.81 -18.18 10.00
CA TRP A 419 1.87 -19.27 10.96
C TRP A 419 2.66 -18.90 12.21
N ASN A 420 3.90 -18.45 12.04
CA ASN A 420 4.78 -18.06 13.15
C ASN A 420 4.28 -16.83 13.92
N SER A 421 3.47 -15.98 13.27
CA SER A 421 2.77 -14.87 13.91
C SER A 421 1.54 -15.31 14.72
N GLY A 422 1.18 -16.61 14.68
CA GLY A 422 0.00 -17.16 15.35
C GLY A 422 -1.32 -16.71 14.72
N ASN A 423 -1.31 -16.29 13.45
CA ASN A 423 -2.50 -15.78 12.77
C ASN A 423 -3.31 -16.90 12.12
N ILE A 424 -2.68 -18.00 11.70
CA ILE A 424 -3.41 -19.14 11.12
C ILE A 424 -4.12 -19.92 12.23
N ILE A 425 -5.46 -19.96 12.18
CA ILE A 425 -6.32 -20.68 13.14
C ILE A 425 -6.75 -22.06 12.64
N PHE A 426 -6.76 -22.28 11.33
CA PHE A 426 -6.80 -23.62 10.76
C PHE A 426 -6.16 -23.61 9.36
N CYS A 427 -5.47 -24.69 9.04
CA CYS A 427 -4.93 -25.00 7.72
C CYS A 427 -5.20 -26.47 7.46
N CYS A 428 -6.18 -26.78 6.63
CA CYS A 428 -6.68 -28.15 6.47
C CYS A 428 -6.73 -28.56 5.00
N GLU A 429 -6.23 -29.75 4.70
CA GLU A 429 -6.31 -30.29 3.35
C GLU A 429 -7.73 -30.73 3.03
N THR A 430 -8.15 -30.56 1.78
CA THR A 430 -9.53 -30.82 1.32
C THR A 430 -10.05 -32.22 1.69
N HIS A 431 -9.20 -33.26 1.68
CA HIS A 431 -9.61 -34.62 1.99
C HIS A 431 -9.74 -34.89 3.51
N SER A 432 -9.15 -34.03 4.34
CA SER A 432 -9.16 -34.14 5.81
C SER A 432 -10.20 -33.21 6.46
N ILE A 433 -11.06 -32.55 5.67
CA ILE A 433 -12.10 -31.63 6.19
C ILE A 433 -13.06 -32.35 7.14
N ASP A 434 -13.56 -33.52 6.73
CA ASP A 434 -14.57 -34.26 7.50
C ASP A 434 -14.00 -34.74 8.84
N SER A 435 -12.77 -35.26 8.86
CA SER A 435 -12.10 -35.71 10.09
C SER A 435 -11.76 -34.55 11.04
N ASN A 436 -11.54 -33.35 10.49
CA ASN A 436 -11.19 -32.16 11.27
C ASN A 436 -12.36 -31.20 11.51
N TRP A 437 -13.59 -31.57 11.15
CA TRP A 437 -14.75 -30.67 11.18
C TRP A 437 -14.96 -30.04 12.57
N SER A 438 -14.88 -30.82 13.65
CA SER A 438 -15.02 -30.29 15.01
C SER A 438 -13.92 -29.28 15.33
N ALA A 439 -12.67 -29.58 15.01
CA ALA A 439 -11.54 -28.69 15.27
C ALA A 439 -11.65 -27.37 14.47
N ILE A 440 -12.17 -27.42 13.23
CA ILE A 440 -12.42 -26.23 12.40
C ILE A 440 -13.50 -25.35 13.05
N ILE A 441 -14.61 -25.94 13.51
CA ILE A 441 -15.69 -25.21 14.18
C ILE A 441 -15.23 -24.57 15.48
N ASP A 442 -14.40 -25.28 16.25
CA ASP A 442 -13.81 -24.76 17.49
C ASP A 442 -12.83 -23.62 17.20
N ALA A 443 -11.96 -23.74 16.18
CA ALA A 443 -11.06 -22.69 15.73
C ALA A 443 -11.81 -21.43 15.25
N LEU A 444 -12.99 -21.62 14.65
CA LEU A 444 -13.88 -20.53 14.24
C LEU A 444 -14.71 -19.97 15.40
N ALA A 445 -14.61 -20.50 16.61
CA ALA A 445 -15.43 -20.15 17.78
C ALA A 445 -16.95 -20.22 17.50
N LEU A 446 -17.37 -21.22 16.72
CA LEU A 446 -18.77 -21.49 16.38
C LEU A 446 -19.33 -22.64 17.22
N SER A 447 -19.03 -22.67 18.52
CA SER A 447 -19.28 -23.81 19.42
C SER A 447 -20.74 -24.22 19.58
N GLN A 448 -21.69 -23.34 19.25
CA GLN A 448 -23.15 -23.56 19.30
C GLN A 448 -23.70 -24.27 18.05
N MET A 449 -22.85 -24.61 17.09
CA MET A 449 -23.25 -25.21 15.82
C MET A 449 -23.29 -26.74 15.89
N ASP A 450 -24.20 -27.35 15.13
CA ASP A 450 -24.29 -28.81 15.01
C ASP A 450 -22.97 -29.40 14.49
N ARG A 451 -22.42 -30.34 15.27
CA ARG A 451 -21.15 -31.01 15.04
C ARG A 451 -21.30 -32.28 14.19
N ALA A 452 -22.53 -32.68 13.87
CA ALA A 452 -22.78 -33.84 13.03
C ALA A 452 -22.09 -33.67 11.66
N VAL A 453 -21.22 -34.63 11.31
CA VAL A 453 -20.77 -34.79 9.93
C VAL A 453 -21.93 -35.40 9.18
N ILE A 454 -22.69 -34.59 8.44
CA ILE A 454 -23.65 -35.14 7.49
C ILE A 454 -22.82 -35.71 6.36
N SER A 455 -22.74 -37.04 6.27
CA SER A 455 -22.29 -37.70 5.05
C SER A 455 -23.29 -37.36 3.96
N GLU A 456 -23.02 -36.30 3.20
CA GLU A 456 -23.65 -36.15 1.90
C GLU A 456 -23.10 -37.26 0.99
N ASP A 457 -23.74 -38.42 1.07
CA ASP A 457 -23.81 -39.36 -0.05
C ASP A 457 -24.41 -38.60 -1.24
N GLY A 458 -23.57 -37.90 -2.01
CA GLY A 458 -24.07 -37.17 -3.16
C GLY A 458 -23.08 -36.30 -3.94
N ILE A 459 -22.09 -35.67 -3.29
CA ILE A 459 -21.14 -34.79 -4.03
C ILE A 459 -19.71 -34.90 -3.49
N ARG A 460 -19.27 -36.11 -3.13
CA ARG A 460 -17.84 -36.39 -3.15
C ARG A 460 -17.45 -36.58 -4.60
N HIS A 461 -16.71 -35.63 -5.18
CA HIS A 461 -15.96 -35.86 -6.41
C HIS A 461 -14.80 -36.82 -6.13
N HIS A 462 -15.11 -38.04 -5.68
CA HIS A 462 -14.22 -39.17 -5.78
C HIS A 462 -13.96 -39.43 -7.27
N GLY A 463 -12.68 -39.51 -7.65
CA GLY A 463 -12.27 -39.92 -8.99
C GLY A 463 -11.74 -38.82 -9.91
N THR A 464 -10.87 -37.92 -9.43
CA THR A 464 -10.05 -37.06 -10.34
C THR A 464 -8.62 -37.57 -10.53
N GLU A 465 -8.09 -38.40 -9.62
CA GLU A 465 -6.72 -38.94 -9.70
C GLU A 465 -6.52 -39.93 -10.86
N ALA A 466 -7.57 -40.60 -11.31
CA ALA A 466 -7.50 -41.61 -12.38
C ALA A 466 -7.49 -41.02 -13.82
N ILE A 467 -7.40 -39.69 -13.98
CA ILE A 467 -7.61 -39.01 -15.27
C ILE A 467 -6.30 -38.53 -15.90
N LEU A 468 -5.21 -38.40 -15.13
CA LEU A 468 -3.93 -37.85 -15.61
C LEU A 468 -2.89 -38.95 -15.84
N SER A 469 -2.26 -38.93 -17.01
CA SER A 469 -1.10 -39.76 -17.34
C SER A 469 0.13 -39.34 -16.54
N GLU A 470 1.14 -40.20 -16.46
CA GLU A 470 2.40 -39.85 -15.81
C GLU A 470 3.10 -38.66 -16.48
N ASN A 471 2.95 -38.52 -17.81
CA ASN A 471 3.45 -37.36 -18.55
C ASN A 471 2.72 -36.07 -18.14
N ALA A 472 1.39 -36.11 -18.05
CA ALA A 472 0.60 -34.98 -17.56
C ALA A 472 0.99 -34.58 -16.14
N LYS A 473 1.18 -35.54 -15.23
CA LYS A 473 1.62 -35.29 -13.85
C LYS A 473 3.02 -34.66 -13.80
N ALA A 474 3.97 -35.18 -14.59
CA ALA A 474 5.32 -34.64 -14.67
C ALA A 474 5.32 -33.19 -15.19
N ASN A 475 4.54 -32.91 -16.25
CA ASN A 475 4.38 -31.56 -16.79
C ASN A 475 3.78 -30.60 -15.74
N LEU A 476 2.73 -31.02 -15.03
CA LEU A 476 2.11 -30.20 -13.99
C LEU A 476 3.06 -29.96 -12.81
N ARG A 477 3.90 -30.93 -12.42
CA ARG A 477 4.90 -30.76 -11.35
C ARG A 477 5.89 -29.65 -11.68
N VAL A 478 6.31 -29.53 -12.95
CA VAL A 478 7.20 -28.45 -13.41
C VAL A 478 6.43 -27.13 -13.53
N TYR A 479 5.29 -27.13 -14.22
CA TYR A 479 4.52 -25.91 -14.50
C TYR A 479 3.97 -25.26 -13.23
N LEU A 480 3.48 -26.07 -12.29
CA LEU A 480 2.89 -25.64 -11.02
C LEU A 480 3.89 -25.69 -9.86
N LYS A 481 5.20 -25.60 -10.12
CA LYS A 481 6.25 -25.70 -9.09
C LYS A 481 5.95 -24.84 -7.85
N ARG A 482 5.58 -23.57 -8.05
CA ARG A 482 5.24 -22.65 -6.94
C ARG A 482 4.02 -23.08 -6.15
N GLU A 483 3.01 -23.67 -6.80
CA GLU A 483 1.84 -24.21 -6.10
C GLU A 483 2.21 -25.43 -5.26
N TYR A 484 3.15 -26.26 -5.74
CA TYR A 484 3.68 -27.39 -4.96
C TYR A 484 4.51 -26.93 -3.76
N ASP A 485 5.36 -25.92 -3.92
CA ASP A 485 6.14 -25.36 -2.81
C ASP A 485 5.20 -24.80 -1.70
N ILE A 486 4.11 -24.13 -2.10
CA ILE A 486 3.08 -23.64 -1.17
C ILE A 486 2.30 -24.80 -0.56
N TYR A 487 1.93 -25.81 -1.35
CA TYR A 487 1.24 -27.01 -0.85
C TYR A 487 2.06 -27.71 0.23
N GLU A 488 3.35 -27.98 -0.02
CA GLU A 488 4.26 -28.63 0.94
C GLU A 488 4.33 -27.84 2.25
N LYS A 489 4.43 -26.50 2.14
CA LYS A 489 4.38 -25.61 3.30
C LYS A 489 3.05 -25.66 4.05
N CYS A 490 1.92 -25.65 3.35
CA CYS A 490 0.61 -25.82 3.99
C CYS A 490 0.48 -27.19 4.67
N SER A 491 1.00 -28.26 4.08
CA SER A 491 1.02 -29.59 4.67
C SER A 491 1.90 -29.66 5.92
N GLU A 492 3.01 -28.92 5.99
CA GLU A 492 3.81 -28.77 7.22
C GLU A 492 3.01 -28.10 8.33
N VAL A 493 2.38 -26.95 8.03
CA VAL A 493 1.54 -26.21 8.98
C VAL A 493 0.37 -27.09 9.45
N SER A 494 -0.31 -27.76 8.52
CA SER A 494 -1.44 -28.64 8.83
C SER A 494 -1.04 -29.79 9.77
N ARG A 495 0.10 -30.45 9.52
CA ARG A 495 0.66 -31.46 10.42
C ARG A 495 1.00 -30.89 11.80
N ALA A 496 1.61 -29.71 11.85
CA ALA A 496 1.93 -29.04 13.11
C ALA A 496 0.67 -28.67 13.93
N MET A 497 -0.46 -28.44 13.25
CA MET A 497 -1.77 -28.21 13.88
C MET A 497 -2.53 -29.49 14.24
N GLY A 498 -2.02 -30.68 13.87
CA GLY A 498 -2.72 -31.95 14.06
C GLY A 498 -3.94 -32.12 13.13
N MET A 499 -3.94 -31.45 11.97
CA MET A 499 -5.05 -31.43 11.01
C MET A 499 -4.74 -32.16 9.69
N ALA A 500 -3.63 -32.90 9.64
CA ALA A 500 -3.20 -33.66 8.47
C ALA A 500 -4.07 -34.90 8.23
#